data_AF-A0A357TEN9-F1
#
_entry.id   AF-A0A357TEN9-F1
#
_cell.length_a   1.000
_cell.length_b   1.000
_cell.length_c   1.000
_cell.angle_alpha   90.00
_cell.angle_beta   90.00
_cell.angle_gamma   90.00
#
_symmetry.space_group_name_H-M   'P 1'
#
loop_
_entity.id
_entity.type
_entity.pdbx_description
1 polymer ?
#
loop_
_entity_poly.entity_id
_entity_poly.type
_entity_poly.pdbx_seq_one_letter_code
_entity_poly.pdbx_strand_id
1 'polypeptide(L)'
;IGNDDVAGFRAHYKLDEATLILGTYRGKLANNGEQVWVQSATDGATLVSFEYSDDDDWPQAADGDGRSLIPVITDPEKQALGDLNHPENWTVSVANGGSPGADDGPAVLPKDSDGDGMPDAWELAHGLNHLLDDAANDPDGDGATNAHEFYSGTLPKDAESFLRLEFALGQAGQVEIEFTMRAGRSYMLQSADTPAGPWGALPGDVFTPASRLETEAKRIPVGPAKRFYRLRVQRLAD
;
A
#
# COMPACT_ATOMS: atom_id res chain seq x y z
N ILE A 1 -22.21 -23.39 9.03
CA ILE A 1 -23.43 -22.70 9.53
C ILE A 1 -24.15 -22.16 8.31
N GLY A 2 -25.48 -22.24 8.25
CA GLY A 2 -26.20 -21.62 7.12
C GLY A 2 -25.97 -20.11 7.14
N ASN A 3 -25.80 -19.48 5.97
CA ASN A 3 -25.58 -18.03 5.87
C ASN A 3 -26.71 -17.20 6.52
N ASP A 4 -27.92 -17.73 6.60
CA ASP A 4 -29.09 -17.08 7.21
C ASP A 4 -29.38 -17.52 8.66
N ASP A 5 -28.50 -18.31 9.29
CA ASP A 5 -28.70 -18.82 10.65
C ASP A 5 -28.01 -17.93 11.69
N VAL A 6 -28.69 -16.83 12.06
CA VAL A 6 -28.19 -15.86 13.04
C VAL A 6 -27.90 -16.51 14.41
N ALA A 7 -28.74 -17.45 14.84
CA ALA A 7 -28.55 -18.14 16.11
C ALA A 7 -27.31 -19.05 16.08
N GLY A 8 -27.13 -19.80 14.99
CA GLY A 8 -25.93 -20.60 14.75
C GLY A 8 -24.66 -19.74 14.63
N PHE A 9 -24.73 -18.59 13.96
CA PHE A 9 -23.61 -17.66 13.84
C PHE A 9 -23.19 -17.09 15.19
N ARG A 10 -24.15 -16.59 15.98
CA ARG A 10 -23.90 -16.11 17.36
C ARG A 10 -23.29 -17.20 18.23
N ALA A 11 -23.81 -18.43 18.18
CA ALA A 11 -23.29 -19.54 18.97
C ALA A 11 -21.85 -19.92 18.56
N HIS A 12 -21.53 -19.89 17.27
CA HIS A 12 -20.21 -20.25 16.76
C HIS A 12 -19.13 -19.25 17.16
N TYR A 13 -19.40 -17.96 16.97
CA TYR A 13 -18.48 -16.88 17.33
C TYR A 13 -18.61 -16.43 18.79
N LYS A 14 -19.51 -17.05 19.57
CA LYS A 14 -19.78 -16.73 20.97
C LYS A 14 -20.13 -15.26 21.20
N LEU A 15 -20.91 -14.70 20.28
CA LEU A 15 -21.30 -13.29 20.30
C LEU A 15 -22.31 -13.03 21.40
N ASP A 16 -22.12 -11.95 22.15
CA ASP A 16 -23.13 -11.47 23.08
C ASP A 16 -24.37 -10.92 22.34
N GLU A 17 -25.49 -10.75 23.04
CA GLU A 17 -26.71 -10.20 22.44
C GLU A 17 -26.57 -8.73 22.01
N ALA A 18 -25.60 -7.99 22.56
CA ALA A 18 -25.36 -6.60 22.24
C ALA A 18 -24.64 -6.41 20.90
N THR A 19 -23.91 -7.43 20.43
CA THR A 19 -23.21 -7.43 19.15
C THR A 19 -24.23 -7.31 18.02
N LEU A 20 -24.16 -6.20 17.28
CA LEU A 20 -25.07 -5.92 16.19
C LEU A 20 -24.69 -6.77 14.97
N ILE A 21 -25.64 -7.59 14.52
CA ILE A 21 -25.52 -8.34 13.25
C ILE A 21 -26.40 -7.61 12.24
N LEU A 22 -25.78 -6.97 11.25
CA LEU A 22 -26.47 -6.14 10.26
C LEU A 22 -27.30 -6.97 9.26
N GLY A 23 -27.03 -8.27 9.16
CA GLY A 23 -27.77 -9.21 8.34
C GLY A 23 -26.85 -10.15 7.57
N THR A 24 -27.42 -10.84 6.59
CA THR A 24 -26.69 -11.77 5.73
C THR A 24 -26.48 -11.15 4.35
N TYR A 25 -25.22 -11.12 3.90
CA TYR A 25 -24.92 -10.84 2.51
C TYR A 25 -25.35 -12.03 1.63
N ARG A 26 -26.32 -11.81 0.74
CA ARG A 26 -26.88 -12.82 -0.18
C ARG A 26 -26.29 -12.76 -1.59
N GLY A 27 -25.40 -11.80 -1.83
CA GLY A 27 -24.71 -11.64 -3.12
C GLY A 27 -23.61 -12.68 -3.30
N LYS A 28 -22.79 -12.46 -4.31
CA LYS A 28 -21.57 -13.21 -4.56
C LYS A 28 -20.47 -12.21 -4.80
N LEU A 29 -19.37 -12.43 -4.12
CA LEU A 29 -18.14 -11.73 -4.39
C LEU A 29 -17.38 -12.46 -5.51
N ALA A 30 -16.64 -11.72 -6.34
CA ALA A 30 -15.83 -12.26 -7.41
C ALA A 30 -14.56 -12.90 -6.84
N ASN A 31 -14.26 -14.14 -7.21
CA ASN A 31 -13.09 -14.83 -6.65
C ASN A 31 -11.77 -14.11 -6.96
N ASN A 32 -11.69 -13.41 -8.11
CA ASN A 32 -10.47 -12.78 -8.60
C ASN A 32 -10.39 -11.27 -8.36
N GLY A 33 -11.12 -10.79 -7.35
CA GLY A 33 -11.16 -9.37 -7.04
C GLY A 33 -12.32 -8.61 -7.65
N GLU A 34 -12.75 -7.59 -6.91
CA GLU A 34 -13.73 -6.58 -7.34
C GLU A 34 -13.66 -5.35 -6.42
N GLN A 35 -14.35 -4.29 -6.84
CA GLN A 35 -14.62 -3.16 -5.97
C GLN A 35 -15.83 -3.45 -5.07
N VAL A 36 -15.63 -3.34 -3.77
CA VAL A 36 -16.65 -3.46 -2.73
C VAL A 36 -17.00 -2.08 -2.19
N TRP A 37 -18.31 -1.85 -1.98
CA TRP A 37 -18.84 -0.69 -1.26
C TRP A 37 -19.73 -1.16 -0.13
N VAL A 38 -19.45 -0.68 1.07
CA VAL A 38 -20.33 -0.79 2.22
C VAL A 38 -21.07 0.53 2.34
N GLN A 39 -22.39 0.50 2.18
CA GLN A 39 -23.24 1.68 2.20
C GLN A 39 -24.26 1.60 3.33
N SER A 40 -24.55 2.75 3.92
CA SER A 40 -25.62 2.94 4.88
C SER A 40 -26.97 2.68 4.19
N ALA A 41 -27.77 1.79 4.78
CA ALA A 41 -29.08 1.44 4.25
C ALA A 41 -30.11 2.57 4.39
N THR A 42 -29.88 3.54 5.28
CA THR A 42 -30.86 4.60 5.58
C THR A 42 -30.76 5.79 4.63
N ASP A 43 -29.56 6.13 4.18
CA ASP A 43 -29.28 7.33 3.38
C ASP A 43 -28.36 7.07 2.16
N GLY A 44 -27.87 5.84 1.98
CA GLY A 44 -27.01 5.47 0.86
C GLY A 44 -25.57 6.00 0.98
N ALA A 45 -25.20 6.58 2.11
CA ALA A 45 -23.83 7.06 2.32
C ALA A 45 -22.84 5.89 2.27
N THR A 46 -21.77 6.02 1.48
CA THR A 46 -20.66 5.06 1.50
C THR A 46 -19.94 5.17 2.83
N LEU A 47 -19.95 4.08 3.59
CA LEU A 47 -19.26 3.95 4.87
C LEU A 47 -17.81 3.53 4.65
N VAL A 48 -17.59 2.57 3.75
CA VAL A 48 -16.27 2.05 3.38
C VAL A 48 -16.31 1.63 1.92
N SER A 49 -15.22 1.82 1.19
CA SER A 49 -15.02 1.21 -0.13
C SER A 49 -13.60 0.73 -0.28
N PHE A 50 -13.43 -0.44 -0.90
CA PHE A 50 -12.11 -0.98 -1.24
C PHE A 50 -12.17 -1.88 -2.48
N GLU A 51 -11.10 -1.92 -3.23
CA GLU A 51 -10.84 -2.89 -4.31
C GLU A 51 -9.94 -3.97 -3.74
N TYR A 52 -10.32 -5.24 -3.89
CA TYR A 52 -9.48 -6.38 -3.51
C TYR A 52 -9.11 -7.22 -4.74
N SER A 53 -8.06 -8.03 -4.61
CA SER A 53 -7.57 -8.98 -5.63
C SER A 53 -7.16 -10.30 -4.97
N ASP A 54 -7.19 -11.40 -5.74
CA ASP A 54 -6.57 -12.69 -5.36
C ASP A 54 -5.11 -12.81 -5.85
N ASP A 55 -4.73 -11.92 -6.78
CA ASP A 55 -3.36 -11.62 -7.18
C ASP A 55 -2.82 -10.42 -6.35
N ASP A 56 -1.55 -10.03 -6.50
CA ASP A 56 -0.95 -8.80 -5.93
C ASP A 56 -0.78 -8.71 -4.40
N ASP A 57 0.08 -9.53 -3.80
CA ASP A 57 0.56 -9.44 -2.40
C ASP A 57 -0.52 -9.37 -1.29
N TRP A 58 -1.80 -9.55 -1.63
CA TRP A 58 -2.89 -9.62 -0.66
C TRP A 58 -2.65 -10.78 0.32
N PRO A 59 -3.04 -10.63 1.60
CA PRO A 59 -2.82 -11.68 2.59
C PRO A 59 -3.51 -13.02 2.23
N GLN A 60 -2.74 -13.94 1.65
CA GLN A 60 -3.23 -15.21 1.09
C GLN A 60 -3.90 -16.13 2.13
N ALA A 61 -3.57 -16.00 3.41
CA ALA A 61 -4.23 -16.80 4.45
C ALA A 61 -5.73 -16.46 4.62
N ALA A 62 -6.21 -15.36 4.02
CA ALA A 62 -7.62 -15.06 3.90
C ALA A 62 -8.30 -15.76 2.68
N ASP A 63 -7.51 -16.27 1.73
CA ASP A 63 -7.98 -16.98 0.54
C ASP A 63 -8.11 -18.49 0.80
N GLY A 64 -9.19 -18.87 1.50
CA GLY A 64 -9.62 -20.27 1.61
C GLY A 64 -9.19 -21.02 2.88
N ASP A 65 -8.20 -20.51 3.63
CA ASP A 65 -7.83 -21.06 4.94
C ASP A 65 -8.77 -20.62 6.08
N GLY A 66 -9.76 -19.80 5.74
CA GLY A 66 -10.86 -19.40 6.61
C GLY A 66 -10.58 -18.19 7.49
N ARG A 67 -9.45 -17.50 7.32
CA ARG A 67 -9.21 -16.21 7.99
C ARG A 67 -9.87 -15.07 7.23
N SER A 68 -10.10 -13.96 7.92
CA SER A 68 -10.61 -12.72 7.31
C SER A 68 -9.50 -11.69 7.15
N LEU A 69 -9.64 -10.82 6.14
CA LEU A 69 -8.86 -9.60 6.01
C LEU A 69 -9.27 -8.57 7.06
N ILE A 70 -8.30 -7.82 7.57
CA ILE A 70 -8.46 -6.75 8.56
C ILE A 70 -7.78 -5.49 8.04
N PRO A 71 -8.48 -4.36 7.97
CA PRO A 71 -7.84 -3.10 7.63
C PRO A 71 -6.94 -2.66 8.78
N VAL A 72 -5.66 -2.43 8.46
CA VAL A 72 -4.66 -1.87 9.39
C VAL A 72 -4.90 -0.37 9.58
N ILE A 73 -5.44 0.29 8.56
CA ILE A 73 -5.81 1.71 8.58
C ILE A 73 -7.28 1.86 9.00
N THR A 74 -7.53 2.50 10.14
CA THR A 74 -8.87 2.76 10.68
C THR A 74 -9.31 4.23 10.58
N ASP A 75 -8.44 5.12 10.09
CA ASP A 75 -8.74 6.53 9.89
C ASP A 75 -9.73 6.71 8.72
N PRO A 76 -10.93 7.28 8.94
CA PRO A 76 -11.94 7.43 7.89
C PRO A 76 -11.52 8.34 6.74
N GLU A 77 -10.67 9.35 6.96
CA GLU A 77 -10.21 10.23 5.88
C GLU A 77 -9.26 9.48 4.95
N LYS A 78 -8.35 8.68 5.53
CA LYS A 78 -7.44 7.80 4.78
C LYS A 78 -8.20 6.72 4.00
N GLN A 79 -9.18 6.10 4.63
CA GLN A 79 -10.06 5.13 3.95
C GLN A 79 -10.82 5.77 2.78
N ALA A 80 -11.32 6.99 2.95
CA ALA A 80 -12.02 7.73 1.90
C ALA A 80 -11.10 8.13 0.72
N LEU A 81 -9.79 8.24 0.95
CA LEU A 81 -8.79 8.48 -0.09
C LEU A 81 -8.41 7.21 -0.88
N GLY A 82 -8.94 6.05 -0.50
CA GLY A 82 -8.72 4.79 -1.20
C GLY A 82 -7.60 3.93 -0.63
N ASP A 83 -7.09 4.24 0.56
CA ASP A 83 -5.98 3.49 1.17
C ASP A 83 -6.29 1.99 1.33
N LEU A 84 -7.56 1.63 1.48
CA LEU A 84 -7.99 0.23 1.56
C LEU A 84 -7.96 -0.52 0.22
N ASN A 85 -7.65 0.13 -0.90
CA ASN A 85 -7.43 -0.55 -2.18
C ASN A 85 -6.04 -1.22 -2.26
N HIS A 86 -5.21 -1.04 -1.23
CA HIS A 86 -3.81 -1.45 -1.22
C HIS A 86 -3.56 -2.61 -0.25
N PRO A 87 -2.99 -3.75 -0.70
CA PRO A 87 -2.83 -4.97 0.10
C PRO A 87 -2.02 -4.76 1.38
N GLU A 88 -1.04 -3.85 1.38
CA GLU A 88 -0.21 -3.53 2.55
C GLU A 88 -0.99 -2.88 3.71
N ASN A 89 -2.16 -2.33 3.42
CA ASN A 89 -3.06 -1.77 4.42
C ASN A 89 -4.03 -2.80 4.98
N TRP A 90 -3.82 -4.08 4.65
CA TRP A 90 -4.56 -5.22 5.17
C TRP A 90 -3.64 -6.20 5.89
N THR A 91 -4.19 -6.84 6.91
CA THR A 91 -3.58 -7.98 7.59
C THR A 91 -4.59 -9.11 7.70
N VAL A 92 -4.15 -10.28 8.16
CA VAL A 92 -5.05 -11.41 8.45
C VAL A 92 -5.44 -11.44 9.91
N SER A 93 -6.69 -11.85 10.15
CA SER A 93 -7.14 -12.23 11.48
C SER A 93 -6.26 -13.30 12.09
N VAL A 94 -5.97 -13.17 13.39
CA VAL A 94 -5.29 -14.21 14.15
C VAL A 94 -6.24 -15.38 14.44
N ALA A 95 -7.55 -15.15 14.34
CA ALA A 95 -8.58 -16.15 14.51
C ALA A 95 -8.92 -16.84 13.18
N ASN A 96 -8.84 -18.17 13.15
CA ASN A 96 -9.43 -18.96 12.07
C ASN A 96 -10.96 -18.77 12.13
N GLY A 97 -11.55 -18.27 11.05
CA GLY A 97 -12.95 -17.83 10.98
C GLY A 97 -13.16 -16.33 11.15
N GLY A 98 -12.11 -15.55 11.46
CA GLY A 98 -12.21 -14.12 11.78
C GLY A 98 -12.67 -13.84 13.22
N SER A 99 -12.72 -12.56 13.60
CA SER A 99 -13.21 -12.09 14.92
C SER A 99 -14.50 -11.22 14.88
N PRO A 100 -15.61 -11.59 14.20
CA PRO A 100 -16.83 -10.77 14.19
C PRO A 100 -17.25 -10.30 15.60
N GLY A 101 -17.52 -9.00 15.76
CA GLY A 101 -17.98 -8.42 17.03
C GLY A 101 -16.92 -8.23 18.11
N ALA A 102 -15.65 -8.52 17.83
CA ALA A 102 -14.53 -8.28 18.74
C ALA A 102 -13.32 -7.70 17.99
N ASP A 103 -12.49 -6.94 18.70
CA ASP A 103 -11.19 -6.51 18.18
C ASP A 103 -10.27 -7.73 17.98
N ASP A 104 -9.57 -7.80 16.85
CA ASP A 104 -8.59 -8.86 16.56
C ASP A 104 -7.26 -8.67 17.33
N GLY A 105 -7.22 -7.72 18.26
CA GLY A 105 -6.01 -7.26 18.97
C GLY A 105 -5.43 -5.97 18.34
N PRO A 106 -4.35 -5.40 18.90
CA PRO A 106 -3.70 -4.25 18.29
C PRO A 106 -3.23 -4.65 16.88
N ALA A 107 -3.49 -3.78 15.90
CA ALA A 107 -2.86 -3.87 14.59
C ALA A 107 -1.36 -4.06 14.81
N VAL A 108 -0.86 -5.26 14.52
CA VAL A 108 0.55 -5.58 14.70
C VAL A 108 1.26 -4.74 13.65
N LEU A 109 1.92 -3.65 14.08
CA LEU A 109 2.89 -2.96 13.21
C LEU A 109 3.75 -4.05 12.60
N PRO A 110 4.01 -4.01 11.28
CA PRO A 110 4.81 -5.03 10.64
C PRO A 110 6.08 -5.24 11.45
N LYS A 111 6.29 -6.47 11.93
CA LYS A 111 7.41 -6.81 12.80
C LYS A 111 8.70 -6.46 12.06
N ASP A 112 9.60 -5.75 12.71
CA ASP A 112 10.94 -5.37 12.22
C ASP A 112 11.92 -5.81 13.32
N SER A 113 12.58 -6.95 13.10
CA SER A 113 13.31 -7.66 14.15
C SER A 113 14.72 -7.15 14.37
N ASP A 114 15.33 -6.54 13.35
CA ASP A 114 16.67 -5.93 13.44
C ASP A 114 16.61 -4.40 13.56
N GLY A 115 15.44 -3.79 13.33
CA GLY A 115 15.18 -2.37 13.58
C GLY A 115 15.72 -1.47 12.49
N ASP A 116 15.91 -1.98 11.27
CA ASP A 116 16.47 -1.22 10.15
C ASP A 116 15.43 -0.39 9.37
N GLY A 117 14.16 -0.50 9.77
CA GLY A 117 13.04 0.21 9.18
C GLY A 117 12.36 -0.53 8.04
N MET A 118 12.76 -1.78 7.76
CA MET A 118 12.07 -2.69 6.85
C MET A 118 11.32 -3.77 7.64
N PRO A 119 10.08 -4.13 7.24
CA PRO A 119 9.37 -5.22 7.89
C PRO A 119 9.92 -6.60 7.56
N ASP A 120 10.00 -7.49 8.57
CA ASP A 120 10.34 -8.90 8.48
C ASP A 120 9.66 -9.60 7.30
N ALA A 121 8.36 -9.34 7.13
CA ALA A 121 7.54 -9.98 6.11
C ALA A 121 7.95 -9.54 4.70
N TRP A 122 8.27 -8.26 4.54
CA TRP A 122 8.75 -7.72 3.26
C TRP A 122 10.14 -8.28 2.95
N GLU A 123 11.05 -8.28 3.92
CA GLU A 123 12.40 -8.83 3.74
C GLU A 123 12.37 -10.30 3.37
N LEU A 124 11.59 -11.12 4.08
CA LEU A 124 11.43 -12.54 3.77
C LEU A 124 10.83 -12.76 2.37
N ALA A 125 9.84 -11.97 1.96
CA ALA A 125 9.23 -12.04 0.62
C ALA A 125 10.24 -11.70 -0.49
N HIS A 126 11.18 -10.79 -0.23
CA HIS A 126 12.22 -10.38 -1.17
C HIS A 126 13.53 -11.17 -0.99
N GLY A 127 13.53 -12.18 -0.12
CA GLY A 127 14.64 -13.08 0.16
C GLY A 127 15.82 -12.42 0.87
N LEU A 128 15.61 -11.29 1.54
CA LEU A 128 16.56 -10.65 2.45
C LEU A 128 16.55 -11.37 3.82
N ASN A 129 17.35 -10.88 4.75
CA ASN A 129 17.47 -11.49 6.08
C ASN A 129 17.02 -10.54 7.18
N HIS A 130 15.77 -10.70 7.62
CA HIS A 130 15.11 -9.94 8.69
C HIS A 130 15.74 -9.97 10.10
N LEU A 131 16.93 -10.55 10.25
CA LEU A 131 17.68 -10.58 11.50
C LEU A 131 18.99 -9.79 11.41
N LEU A 132 19.23 -9.11 10.28
CA LEU A 132 20.45 -8.37 10.00
C LEU A 132 20.05 -7.05 9.33
N ASP A 133 20.40 -5.93 9.98
CA ASP A 133 20.35 -4.59 9.39
C ASP A 133 21.13 -4.58 8.07
N ASP A 134 20.38 -4.78 6.99
CA ASP A 134 20.86 -4.89 5.62
C ASP A 134 20.19 -3.85 4.71
N ALA A 135 19.38 -2.95 5.28
CA ALA A 135 18.80 -1.76 4.67
C ALA A 135 19.72 -0.95 3.73
N ALA A 136 21.02 -0.92 4.03
CA ALA A 136 22.03 -0.18 3.26
C ALA A 136 22.74 -1.02 2.18
N ASN A 137 22.48 -2.33 2.10
CA ASN A 137 23.05 -3.19 1.09
C ASN A 137 22.32 -3.03 -0.26
N ASP A 138 23.04 -3.39 -1.32
CA ASP A 138 22.59 -3.37 -2.72
C ASP A 138 22.94 -4.76 -3.31
N PRO A 139 22.05 -5.76 -3.16
CA PRO A 139 22.36 -7.14 -3.52
C PRO A 139 22.45 -7.41 -5.03
N ASP A 140 21.77 -6.63 -5.87
CA ASP A 140 21.75 -6.78 -7.33
C ASP A 140 22.67 -5.81 -8.07
N GLY A 141 23.18 -4.78 -7.38
CA GLY A 141 24.21 -3.87 -7.86
C GLY A 141 23.71 -2.77 -8.77
N ASP A 142 22.42 -2.40 -8.69
CA ASP A 142 21.83 -1.34 -9.49
C ASP A 142 22.00 0.07 -8.88
N GLY A 143 22.51 0.15 -7.66
CA GLY A 143 22.76 1.38 -6.92
C GLY A 143 21.62 1.81 -6.00
N ALA A 144 20.50 1.09 -5.95
CA ALA A 144 19.45 1.23 -4.94
C ALA A 144 19.74 0.31 -3.76
N THR A 145 19.57 0.81 -2.54
CA THR A 145 19.71 -0.04 -1.34
C THR A 145 18.38 -0.71 -0.99
N ASN A 146 18.39 -1.78 -0.20
CA ASN A 146 17.18 -2.46 0.27
C ASN A 146 16.13 -1.49 0.84
N ALA A 147 16.54 -0.51 1.65
CA ALA A 147 15.63 0.50 2.17
C ALA A 147 15.07 1.42 1.06
N HIS A 148 15.90 1.85 0.10
CA HIS A 148 15.41 2.63 -1.04
C HIS A 148 14.38 1.83 -1.85
N GLU A 149 14.64 0.54 -2.02
CA GLU A 149 13.80 -0.40 -2.75
C GLU A 149 12.44 -0.56 -2.07
N PHE A 150 12.44 -0.73 -0.76
CA PHE A 150 11.25 -0.77 0.08
C PHE A 150 10.38 0.49 -0.05
N TYR A 151 10.99 1.68 0.11
CA TYR A 151 10.27 2.95 -0.03
C TYR A 151 9.81 3.19 -1.48
N SER A 152 10.52 2.69 -2.47
CA SER A 152 10.25 2.93 -3.90
C SER A 152 9.32 1.91 -4.54
N GLY A 153 9.13 0.74 -3.92
CA GLY A 153 8.29 -0.34 -4.44
C GLY A 153 8.96 -1.17 -5.51
N THR A 154 10.27 -1.35 -5.34
CA THR A 154 11.15 -2.08 -6.25
C THR A 154 11.70 -3.34 -5.56
N LEU A 155 12.54 -4.12 -6.25
CA LEU A 155 12.80 -5.53 -5.90
C LEU A 155 14.31 -5.75 -5.66
N PRO A 156 14.76 -5.96 -4.40
CA PRO A 156 16.19 -5.91 -3.98
C PRO A 156 17.18 -6.88 -4.65
N LYS A 157 16.69 -7.71 -5.57
CA LYS A 157 17.43 -8.78 -6.24
C LYS A 157 17.20 -8.78 -7.75
N ASP A 158 16.59 -7.72 -8.28
CA ASP A 158 16.31 -7.55 -9.68
C ASP A 158 16.81 -6.17 -10.12
N ALA A 159 18.03 -6.13 -10.67
CA ALA A 159 18.69 -4.91 -11.12
C ALA A 159 17.97 -4.15 -12.24
N GLU A 160 16.90 -4.70 -12.83
CA GLU A 160 16.04 -3.99 -13.78
C GLU A 160 14.85 -3.30 -13.08
N SER A 161 14.55 -3.67 -11.84
CA SER A 161 13.48 -3.11 -11.03
C SER A 161 14.04 -2.04 -10.11
N PHE A 162 14.20 -0.81 -10.60
CA PHE A 162 14.60 0.33 -9.78
C PHE A 162 13.86 1.62 -10.16
N LEU A 163 13.82 2.56 -9.21
CA LEU A 163 13.26 3.88 -9.45
C LEU A 163 14.30 4.77 -10.13
N ARG A 164 14.12 4.99 -11.43
CA ARG A 164 14.99 5.84 -12.22
C ARG A 164 14.44 7.26 -12.36
N LEU A 165 15.30 8.24 -12.16
CA LEU A 165 15.05 9.66 -12.46
C LEU A 165 15.93 10.08 -13.64
N GLU A 166 15.32 10.27 -14.81
CA GLU A 166 16.04 10.58 -16.05
C GLU A 166 15.73 11.99 -16.57
N PHE A 167 16.67 12.55 -17.31
CA PHE A 167 16.42 13.74 -18.13
C PHE A 167 16.07 13.32 -19.55
N ALA A 168 14.98 13.86 -20.06
CA ALA A 168 14.53 13.70 -21.44
C ALA A 168 14.40 15.06 -22.13
N LEU A 169 14.35 15.06 -23.46
CA LEU A 169 13.96 16.24 -24.25
C LEU A 169 12.50 16.09 -24.67
N GLY A 170 11.69 17.08 -24.30
CA GLY A 170 10.29 17.17 -24.71
C GLY A 170 10.14 17.60 -26.17
N GLN A 171 8.91 17.53 -26.68
CA GLN A 171 8.58 17.78 -28.10
C GLN A 171 8.94 19.19 -28.60
N ALA A 172 9.01 20.20 -27.72
CA ALA A 172 9.41 21.56 -28.07
C ALA A 172 10.87 21.87 -27.67
N GLY A 173 11.67 20.84 -27.38
CA GLY A 173 13.09 20.97 -27.00
C GLY A 173 13.33 21.39 -25.54
N GLN A 174 12.28 21.45 -24.72
CA GLN A 174 12.42 21.65 -23.27
C GLN A 174 13.06 20.43 -22.61
N VAL A 175 13.84 20.65 -21.55
CA VAL A 175 14.31 19.56 -20.69
C VAL A 175 13.15 19.12 -19.80
N GLU A 176 12.92 17.82 -19.74
CA GLU A 176 11.91 17.18 -18.89
C GLU A 176 12.61 16.20 -17.95
N ILE A 177 12.04 16.01 -16.77
CA ILE A 177 12.39 14.92 -15.88
C ILE A 177 11.35 13.82 -16.02
N GLU A 178 11.82 12.60 -16.21
CA GLU A 178 11.00 11.40 -16.36
C GLU A 178 11.27 10.41 -15.22
N PHE A 179 10.20 9.85 -14.65
CA PHE A 179 10.26 8.76 -13.67
C PHE A 179 8.97 7.95 -13.68
N THR A 180 9.03 6.70 -13.24
CA THR A 180 7.87 5.82 -13.11
C THR A 180 7.38 5.82 -11.67
N MET A 181 6.16 6.31 -11.46
CA MET A 181 5.46 6.23 -10.18
C MET A 181 4.91 4.82 -10.00
N ARG A 182 4.85 4.35 -8.75
CA ARG A 182 4.24 3.07 -8.36
C ARG A 182 3.09 3.30 -7.39
N ALA A 183 2.10 2.41 -7.40
CA ALA A 183 0.99 2.44 -6.47
C ALA A 183 1.46 2.41 -5.00
N GLY A 184 0.61 2.92 -4.09
CA GLY A 184 0.88 3.02 -2.66
C GLY A 184 1.94 4.07 -2.27
N ARG A 185 2.40 4.90 -3.21
CA ARG A 185 3.48 5.88 -3.00
C ARG A 185 3.13 7.27 -3.50
N SER A 186 3.71 8.24 -2.81
CA SER A 186 3.69 9.65 -3.19
C SER A 186 5.10 10.14 -3.51
N TYR A 187 5.18 11.03 -4.49
CA TYR A 187 6.44 11.49 -5.05
C TYR A 187 6.49 13.02 -5.01
N MET A 188 7.60 13.59 -4.55
CA MET A 188 7.82 15.04 -4.56
C MET A 188 9.12 15.35 -5.27
N LEU A 189 9.02 16.05 -6.40
CA LEU A 189 10.19 16.52 -7.13
C LEU A 189 10.73 17.79 -6.47
N GLN A 190 12.00 17.74 -6.05
CA GLN A 190 12.70 18.85 -5.43
C GLN A 190 13.84 19.32 -6.30
N SER A 191 14.16 20.60 -6.20
CA SER A 191 15.25 21.22 -6.96
C SER A 191 16.13 22.10 -6.06
N ALA A 192 17.39 22.24 -6.45
CA ALA A 192 18.37 23.06 -5.77
C ALA A 192 19.40 23.68 -6.75
N ASP A 193 20.05 24.75 -6.30
CA ASP A 193 21.15 25.39 -7.05
C ASP A 193 22.49 24.69 -6.80
N THR A 194 22.61 23.99 -5.66
CA THR A 194 23.80 23.20 -5.28
C THR A 194 23.37 21.81 -4.78
N PRO A 195 24.25 20.79 -4.82
CA PRO A 195 23.95 19.46 -4.28
C PRO A 195 23.64 19.51 -2.77
N ALA A 196 24.21 20.48 -2.06
CA ALA A 196 24.01 20.66 -0.62
C ALA A 196 22.67 21.35 -0.28
N GLY A 197 21.91 21.80 -1.29
CA GLY A 197 20.67 22.54 -1.11
C GLY A 197 20.87 24.06 -1.09
N PRO A 198 19.91 24.83 -0.53
CA PRO A 198 18.65 24.35 0.05
C PRO A 198 17.76 23.68 -1.02
N TRP A 199 17.13 22.57 -0.63
CA TRP A 199 16.20 21.84 -1.49
C TRP A 199 14.81 22.44 -1.36
N GLY A 200 14.25 22.90 -2.47
CA GLY A 200 12.87 23.41 -2.55
C GLY A 200 12.01 22.48 -3.40
N ALA A 201 10.77 22.26 -2.97
CA ALA A 201 9.78 21.62 -3.83
C ALA A 201 9.54 22.50 -5.08
N LEU A 202 9.38 21.87 -6.24
CA LEU A 202 8.88 22.60 -7.41
C LEU A 202 7.40 22.98 -7.16
N PRO A 203 6.94 24.16 -7.61
CA PRO A 203 5.53 24.53 -7.52
C PRO A 203 4.68 23.57 -8.37
N GLY A 204 3.67 22.93 -7.76
CA GLY A 204 2.87 21.91 -8.43
C GLY A 204 3.26 20.49 -8.02
N ASP A 205 2.63 20.10 -6.92
CA ASP A 205 2.19 18.75 -6.56
C ASP A 205 3.17 17.72 -5.97
N VAL A 206 2.62 17.04 -4.97
CA VAL A 206 2.91 15.65 -4.63
C VAL A 206 2.23 14.80 -5.71
N PHE A 207 3.00 13.99 -6.41
CA PHE A 207 2.49 13.11 -7.45
C PHE A 207 2.13 11.77 -6.86
N THR A 208 0.96 11.26 -7.26
CA THR A 208 0.53 9.88 -7.04
C THR A 208 0.10 9.33 -8.39
N PRO A 209 0.26 8.01 -8.62
CA PRO A 209 -0.29 7.38 -9.81
C PRO A 209 -1.82 7.50 -9.82
N ALA A 210 -2.41 7.54 -11.02
CA ALA A 210 -3.85 7.51 -11.20
C ALA A 210 -4.43 6.23 -10.57
N SER A 211 -5.62 6.35 -9.97
CA SER A 211 -6.32 5.23 -9.37
C SER A 211 -6.48 4.10 -10.40
N ARG A 212 -6.03 2.88 -10.04
CA ARG A 212 -5.94 1.64 -10.84
C ARG A 212 -4.68 1.42 -11.68
N LEU A 213 -3.68 2.31 -11.62
CA LEU A 213 -2.38 2.05 -12.25
C LEU A 213 -1.37 1.58 -11.22
N GLU A 214 -0.87 0.35 -11.38
CA GLU A 214 0.28 -0.16 -10.61
C GLU A 214 1.54 0.67 -10.86
N THR A 215 1.69 1.15 -12.09
CA THR A 215 2.77 2.04 -12.48
C THR A 215 2.28 3.13 -13.43
N GLU A 216 2.77 4.35 -13.27
CA GLU A 216 2.50 5.47 -14.20
C GLU A 216 3.78 6.27 -14.48
N ALA A 217 4.13 6.43 -15.75
CA ALA A 217 5.25 7.30 -16.15
C ALA A 217 4.86 8.78 -16.04
N LYS A 218 5.67 9.56 -15.33
CA LYS A 218 5.50 11.01 -15.16
C LYS A 218 6.59 11.76 -15.89
N ARG A 219 6.21 12.79 -16.66
CA ARG A 219 7.13 13.74 -17.31
C ARG A 219 6.85 15.15 -16.83
N ILE A 220 7.89 15.82 -16.34
CA ILE A 220 7.79 17.16 -15.76
C ILE A 220 8.76 18.09 -16.48
N PRO A 221 8.27 19.11 -17.21
CA PRO A 221 9.14 20.15 -17.77
C PRO A 221 9.90 20.89 -16.67
N VAL A 222 11.22 21.01 -16.83
CA VAL A 222 12.09 21.72 -15.91
C VAL A 222 12.80 22.88 -16.60
N GLY A 223 12.88 24.01 -15.90
CA GLY A 223 13.52 25.22 -16.42
C GLY A 223 15.04 25.21 -16.24
N PRO A 224 15.78 26.04 -17.00
CA PRO A 224 17.24 26.12 -16.93
C PRO A 224 17.79 26.72 -15.62
N ALA A 225 16.90 27.22 -14.75
CA ALA A 225 17.27 27.96 -13.54
C ALA A 225 17.81 27.07 -12.41
N LYS A 226 17.45 25.78 -12.37
CA LYS A 226 17.86 24.84 -11.33
C LYS A 226 18.73 23.73 -11.93
N ARG A 227 19.77 23.35 -11.18
CA ARG A 227 20.85 22.46 -11.68
C ARG A 227 20.80 21.06 -11.07
N PHE A 228 20.20 20.93 -9.89
CA PHE A 228 20.11 19.67 -9.17
C PHE A 228 18.66 19.35 -8.89
N TYR A 229 18.31 18.09 -9.07
CA TYR A 229 16.97 17.56 -8.86
C TYR A 229 17.06 16.27 -8.06
N ARG A 230 16.08 16.03 -7.21
CA ARG A 230 15.90 14.75 -6.52
C ARG A 230 14.42 14.43 -6.39
N LEU A 231 14.12 13.15 -6.39
CA LEU A 231 12.77 12.66 -6.16
C LEU A 231 12.69 12.16 -4.72
N ARG A 232 11.79 12.74 -3.92
CA ARG A 232 11.47 12.21 -2.60
C ARG A 232 10.29 11.25 -2.76
N VAL A 233 10.44 10.03 -2.27
CA VAL A 233 9.37 9.04 -2.22
C VAL A 233 8.91 8.90 -0.79
N GLN A 234 7.61 8.77 -0.59
CA GLN A 234 7.01 8.41 0.70
C GLN A 234 5.93 7.37 0.43
N ARG A 235 5.95 6.28 1.19
CA ARG A 235 4.86 5.31 1.20
C ARG A 235 3.64 5.97 1.84
N LEU A 236 2.46 5.77 1.26
CA LEU A 236 1.22 6.32 1.82
C LEU A 236 0.83 5.66 3.16
N ALA A 237 1.40 4.49 3.46
CA ALA A 237 1.26 3.80 4.72
C ALA A 237 1.98 4.47 5.92
N ASP A 238 2.93 5.39 5.69
CA ASP A 238 3.76 6.07 6.71
C ASP A 238 3.32 7.53 6.95
#